data_AF-A0A3B0P0X8-F1
#
_entry.id   AF-A0A3B0P0X8-F1
#
_cell.length_a   1.000
_cell.length_b   1.000
_cell.length_c   1.000
_cell.angle_alpha   90.00
_cell.angle_beta   90.00
_cell.angle_gamma   90.00
#
_symmetry.space_group_name_H-M   'P 1'
#
loop_
_entity.id
_entity.type
_entity.pdbx_description
1 polymer ?
#
loop_
_entity_poly.entity_id
_entity_poly.type
_entity_poly.pdbx_seq_one_letter_code
_entity_poly.pdbx_strand_id
1 'polypeptide(L)'
;MFTVGSSGKGKSTDVKKAILGHLATNNKVYIIDPQNEYAKLGKKFGGTLIDLGLGYKTIINPLQVQIQLFDDQDDQSIKLIINKHLEW
;
A
#
# COMPACT_ATOMS: atom_id res chain seq x y z
N MET A 1 -16.63 -2.73 4.15
CA MET A 1 -17.38 -1.45 4.19
C MET A 1 -17.36 -0.89 2.78
N PHE A 2 -18.51 -0.45 2.26
CA PHE A 2 -18.59 0.21 0.96
C PHE A 2 -19.22 1.59 1.15
N THR A 3 -18.53 2.62 0.65
CA THR A 3 -18.99 4.01 0.72
C THR A 3 -19.10 4.54 -0.71
N VAL A 4 -20.35 4.70 -1.18
CA VAL A 4 -20.67 5.11 -2.57
C VAL A 4 -21.55 6.36 -2.57
N GLY A 5 -21.42 7.18 -3.60
CA GLY A 5 -22.15 8.45 -3.70
C GLY A 5 -21.52 9.42 -4.70
N SER A 6 -22.24 10.46 -5.11
CA SER A 6 -21.70 11.51 -6.00
C SER A 6 -20.72 12.45 -5.28
N SER A 7 -20.02 13.31 -6.02
CA SER A 7 -19.09 14.28 -5.44
C SER A 7 -19.80 15.19 -4.42
N GLY A 8 -19.11 15.53 -3.32
CA GLY A 8 -19.67 16.37 -2.25
C GLY A 8 -20.66 15.67 -1.29
N LYS A 9 -20.96 14.38 -1.46
CA LYS A 9 -21.88 13.63 -0.58
C LYS A 9 -21.24 13.04 0.69
N GLY A 10 -20.04 13.50 1.06
CA GLY A 10 -19.39 13.09 2.31
C GLY A 10 -18.65 11.75 2.28
N LYS A 11 -18.45 11.13 1.11
CA LYS A 11 -17.70 9.87 0.98
C LYS A 11 -16.33 9.92 1.65
N SER A 12 -15.54 10.96 1.35
CA SER A 12 -14.19 11.12 1.90
C SER A 12 -14.22 11.33 3.42
N THR A 13 -15.28 11.95 3.95
CA THR A 13 -15.48 12.11 5.40
C THR A 13 -15.73 10.77 6.09
N ASP A 14 -16.59 9.95 5.52
CA ASP A 14 -16.91 8.61 6.03
C ASP A 14 -15.67 7.70 6.01
N VAL A 15 -14.94 7.68 4.88
CA VAL A 15 -13.68 6.91 4.75
C VAL A 15 -12.61 7.41 5.74
N LYS A 16 -12.44 8.73 5.93
CA LYS A 16 -11.51 9.28 6.93
C LYS A 16 -11.85 8.84 8.35
N LYS A 17 -13.13 8.77 8.69
CA LYS A 17 -13.60 8.28 9.99
C LYS A 17 -13.26 6.79 10.17
N ALA A 18 -13.50 5.97 9.14
CA ALA A 18 -13.14 4.55 9.17
C ALA A 18 -11.63 4.34 9.33
N ILE A 19 -10.80 5.05 8.56
CA ILE A 19 -9.34 5.04 8.67
C ILE A 19 -8.92 5.38 10.10
N LEU A 20 -9.47 6.44 10.68
CA LEU A 20 -9.12 6.86 12.04
C LEU A 20 -9.49 5.79 13.08
N GLY A 21 -10.62 5.09 12.91
CA GLY A 21 -11.00 3.97 13.77
C GLY A 21 -10.01 2.80 13.70
N HIS A 22 -9.53 2.47 12.49
CA HIS A 22 -8.49 1.46 12.31
C HIS A 22 -7.15 1.88 12.93
N LEU A 23 -6.74 3.14 12.75
CA LEU A 23 -5.52 3.66 13.36
C LEU A 23 -5.61 3.67 14.90
N ALA A 24 -6.76 4.05 15.46
CA ALA A 24 -6.99 4.06 16.91
C ALA A 24 -6.95 2.64 17.54
N THR A 25 -7.24 1.61 16.74
CA THR A 25 -7.15 0.20 17.13
C THR A 25 -5.78 -0.41 16.83
N ASN A 26 -4.78 0.41 16.52
CA ASN A 26 -3.41 0.01 16.19
C ASN A 26 -3.31 -0.92 14.95
N ASN A 27 -4.27 -0.80 14.03
CA ASN A 27 -4.22 -1.54 12.77
C ASN A 27 -3.35 -0.80 11.74
N LYS A 28 -2.65 -1.58 10.90
CA LYS A 28 -1.97 -1.05 9.72
C LYS A 28 -3.01 -0.69 8.65
N VAL A 29 -2.89 0.52 8.09
CA VAL A 29 -3.79 1.01 7.04
C VAL A 29 -2.97 1.36 5.80
N TYR A 30 -3.35 0.77 4.67
CA TYR A 30 -2.80 1.07 3.35
C TYR A 30 -3.87 1.79 2.53
N ILE A 31 -3.51 2.89 1.87
CA ILE A 31 -4.45 3.75 1.16
C ILE A 31 -3.94 3.95 -0.27
N ILE A 32 -4.79 3.65 -1.25
CA ILE A 32 -4.58 4.03 -2.66
C ILE A 32 -5.34 5.33 -2.89
N ASP A 33 -4.61 6.43 -3.08
CA ASP A 33 -5.16 7.78 -3.09
C ASP A 33 -4.91 8.51 -4.42
N PRO A 34 -5.76 8.31 -5.45
CA PRO A 34 -5.58 8.96 -6.74
C PRO A 34 -5.86 10.48 -6.72
N GLN A 35 -6.55 10.99 -5.69
CA GLN A 35 -6.95 12.40 -5.59
C GLN A 35 -6.17 13.18 -4.53
N ASN A 36 -5.20 12.53 -3.87
CA ASN A 36 -4.37 13.10 -2.82
C ASN A 36 -5.19 13.70 -1.64
N GLU A 37 -6.35 13.09 -1.31
CA GLU A 37 -7.23 13.57 -0.24
C GLU A 37 -6.78 13.14 1.17
N TYR A 38 -5.92 12.13 1.26
CA TYR A 38 -5.53 11.45 2.50
C TYR A 38 -4.05 11.65 2.86
N ALA A 39 -3.19 12.19 1.97
CA ALA A 39 -1.77 12.38 2.29
C ALA A 39 -1.54 13.28 3.52
N LYS A 40 -2.37 14.31 3.73
CA LYS A 40 -2.31 15.15 4.94
C LYS A 40 -2.63 14.35 6.21
N LEU A 41 -3.59 13.43 6.13
CA LEU A 41 -3.93 12.52 7.23
C LEU A 41 -2.76 11.57 7.50
N GLY A 42 -2.23 10.92 6.47
CA GLY A 42 -1.06 10.04 6.59
C GLY A 42 0.12 10.74 7.26
N LYS A 43 0.50 11.94 6.82
CA LYS A 43 1.57 12.74 7.44
C LYS A 43 1.31 13.04 8.91
N LYS A 44 0.07 13.35 9.30
CA LYS A 44 -0.30 13.64 10.70
C LYS A 44 -0.13 12.43 11.63
N PHE A 45 -0.31 11.21 11.11
CA PHE A 45 -0.17 9.96 11.85
C PHE A 45 1.18 9.27 11.63
N GLY A 46 2.18 9.97 11.06
CA GLY A 46 3.52 9.39 10.82
C GLY A 46 3.56 8.33 9.71
N GLY A 47 2.58 8.31 8.83
CA GLY A 47 2.52 7.38 7.69
C GLY A 47 3.56 7.69 6.61
N THR A 48 3.95 6.66 5.87
CA THR A 48 4.84 6.79 4.70
C THR A 48 4.02 7.14 3.47
N LEU A 49 4.41 8.20 2.75
CA LEU A 49 3.81 8.58 1.48
C LEU A 49 4.67 8.04 0.33
N ILE A 50 4.06 7.26 -0.56
CA ILE A 50 4.69 6.78 -1.80
C ILE A 50 4.05 7.53 -2.97
N ASP A 51 4.79 8.48 -3.54
CA ASP A 51 4.31 9.30 -4.66
C ASP A 51 4.69 8.65 -6.00
N LEU A 52 3.73 7.99 -6.65
CA LEU A 52 3.95 7.29 -7.92
C LEU A 52 4.01 8.23 -9.15
N GLY A 53 3.79 9.54 -8.98
CA GLY A 53 3.67 10.48 -10.11
C GLY A 53 5.01 10.97 -10.68
N LEU A 54 6.02 11.18 -9.84
CA LEU A 54 7.30 11.79 -10.25
C LEU A 54 8.37 10.79 -10.67
N GLY A 55 8.16 9.49 -10.44
CA GLY A 55 9.09 8.42 -10.83
C GLY A 55 10.45 8.41 -10.12
N TYR A 56 10.74 9.37 -9.23
CA TYR A 56 11.98 9.38 -8.47
C TYR A 56 11.84 8.57 -7.18
N LYS A 57 12.51 7.41 -7.11
CA LYS A 57 12.53 6.46 -5.97
C LYS A 57 11.19 5.79 -5.65
N THR A 58 10.17 5.97 -6.47
CA THR A 58 8.81 5.49 -6.25
C THR A 58 8.26 4.68 -7.44
N ILE A 59 9.16 4.13 -8.26
CA ILE A 59 8.77 3.23 -9.36
C ILE A 59 8.49 1.84 -8.77
N ILE A 60 7.31 1.31 -9.06
CA ILE A 60 6.94 -0.06 -8.76
C ILE A 60 7.06 -0.85 -10.06
N ASN A 61 7.90 -1.88 -10.08
CA ASN A 61 7.97 -2.83 -11.19
C ASN A 61 7.01 -4.00 -10.88
N PRO A 62 5.90 -4.17 -11.64
CA PRO A 62 5.00 -5.31 -11.43
C PRO A 62 5.66 -6.67 -11.66
N LEU A 63 6.76 -6.72 -12.44
CA LEU A 63 7.54 -7.91 -12.73
C LEU A 63 8.71 -8.10 -11.74
N GLN A 64 8.72 -7.37 -10.63
CA GLN A 64 9.78 -7.50 -9.64
C GLN A 64 9.70 -8.87 -8.96
N VAL A 65 10.75 -9.66 -9.14
CA VAL A 65 10.91 -10.94 -8.44
C VAL A 65 11.05 -10.67 -6.93
N GLN A 66 10.19 -11.30 -6.13
CA GLN A 66 10.14 -11.09 -4.69
C GLN A 66 11.12 -12.01 -3.95
N ILE A 67 12.36 -11.54 -3.78
CA ILE A 67 13.43 -12.27 -3.08
C ILE A 67 13.34 -12.25 -1.55
N GLN A 68 12.33 -11.60 -0.98
CA GLN A 68 12.16 -11.44 0.47
C GLN A 68 11.30 -12.54 1.11
N LEU A 69 10.75 -13.45 0.30
CA LEU A 69 10.00 -14.63 0.77
C LEU A 69 10.93 -15.82 1.08
N PHE A 70 12.24 -15.61 1.05
CA PHE A 70 13.24 -16.67 1.21
C PHE A 70 13.89 -16.57 2.59
N ASP A 71 14.05 -17.71 3.25
CA ASP A 71 14.80 -17.83 4.50
C ASP A 71 16.30 -17.87 4.18
N ASP A 72 17.14 -17.26 5.02
CA ASP A 72 18.60 -17.10 4.80
C ASP A 72 19.37 -18.43 4.71
N GLN A 73 18.69 -19.57 4.93
CA GLN A 73 19.28 -20.92 4.97
C GLN A 73 19.16 -21.72 3.67
N ASP A 74 18.37 -21.27 2.69
CA ASP A 74 18.23 -21.94 1.39
C ASP A 74 19.38 -21.52 0.44
N ASP A 75 20.05 -22.48 -0.20
CA ASP A 75 20.98 -22.22 -1.31
C ASP A 75 20.19 -21.61 -2.49
N GLN A 76 20.27 -20.27 -2.60
CA GLN A 76 19.45 -19.42 -3.46
C GLN A 76 19.81 -19.54 -4.95
N SER A 77 19.62 -20.71 -5.55
CA SER A 77 19.79 -20.85 -7.00
C SER A 77 18.75 -19.98 -7.74
N ILE A 78 19.17 -19.22 -8.77
CA ILE A 78 18.29 -18.33 -9.56
C ILE A 78 17.06 -19.08 -10.09
N LYS A 79 17.23 -20.35 -10.46
CA LYS A 79 16.15 -21.21 -10.97
C LYS A 79 15.08 -21.48 -9.91
N LEU A 80 15.48 -21.71 -8.65
CA LEU A 80 14.55 -21.90 -7.54
C LEU A 80 13.77 -20.61 -7.26
N ILE A 81 14.43 -19.46 -7.30
CA ILE A 81 13.80 -18.15 -7.06
C ILE A 81 12.70 -17.87 -8.09
N ILE A 82 13.02 -18.07 -9.37
CA ILE A 82 12.06 -17.83 -10.46
C ILE A 82 10.89 -18.80 -10.37
N ASN A 83 11.15 -20.09 -10.14
CA ASN A 83 10.08 -21.10 -10.04
C ASN A 83 9.12 -20.78 -8.89
N LYS A 84 9.62 -20.47 -7.69
CA LYS A 84 8.75 -20.10 -6.55
C LYS A 84 7.95 -18.83 -6.81
N HIS A 85 8.53 -17.82 -7.49
CA HIS A 85 7.80 -16.60 -7.86
C HIS A 85 6.63 -16.88 -8.83
N LEU A 86 6.74 -17.90 -9.68
CA LEU A 86 5.68 -18.31 -10.61
C LEU A 86 4.62 -19.22 -9.98
N GLU A 87 4.90 -19.84 -8.83
CA GLU A 87 3.95 -20.71 -8.12
C GLU A 87 2.93 -19.93 -7.25
N TRP A 88 3.15 -18.62 -7.06
CA TRP A 88 2.26 -17.74 -6.31
C TRP A 88 1.10 -17.22 -7.16
#